data_AF-A0A971TWT2-F1
#
_entry.id   AF-A0A971TWT2-F1
#
_cell.length_a   1.000
_cell.length_b   1.000
_cell.length_c   1.000
_cell.angle_alpha   90.00
_cell.angle_beta   90.00
_cell.angle_gamma   90.00
#
_symmetry.space_group_name_H-M   'P 1'
#
loop_
_entity.id
_entity.type
_entity.pdbx_description
1 polymer ?
#
loop_
_entity_poly.entity_id
_entity_poly.type
_entity_poly.pdbx_seq_one_letter_code
_entity_poly.pdbx_strand_id
1 'polypeptide(L)'
;MEAKSRPTSEKTLGQILFEKGIISREQLDRALRVKAEQPGKYLGEILFEMGISQEKINRALYYSNKRKTIGEILLDQSLITREQLEEALSKQKKIKEKWGHTRPLGLLLIELGYINSRGYLTALSKHFNMPILSMKDYQPSPQLQKVIGERYAMEKKIIVLENSARTIKLVLAEPSTQIMEELQKALPAGKTVEYYLASYGEIDEGLRRVADPFSFTQYR
;
A
#
# COMPACT_ATOMS: atom_id res chain seq x y z
N MET A 1 -11.50 -43.28 -2.96
CA MET A 1 -11.76 -41.91 -2.46
C MET A 1 -10.55 -41.51 -1.64
N GLU A 2 -9.55 -40.91 -2.28
CA GLU A 2 -8.30 -40.51 -1.62
C GLU A 2 -8.26 -39.00 -1.49
N ALA A 3 -8.14 -38.55 -0.25
CA ALA A 3 -8.02 -37.15 0.14
C ALA A 3 -6.69 -36.58 -0.38
N LYS A 4 -6.76 -35.72 -1.40
CA LYS A 4 -5.63 -34.86 -1.81
C LYS A 4 -5.81 -33.46 -1.22
N SER A 5 -5.04 -33.19 -0.17
CA SER A 5 -4.08 -32.07 -0.08
C SER A 5 -3.76 -31.77 1.38
N ARG A 6 -2.54 -32.12 1.80
CA ARG A 6 -1.89 -31.40 2.90
C ARG A 6 -1.26 -30.16 2.26
N PRO A 7 -1.67 -28.92 2.58
CA PRO A 7 -0.87 -27.78 2.20
C PRO A 7 0.39 -27.81 3.08
N THR A 8 1.54 -27.69 2.44
CA THR A 8 2.87 -27.45 3.02
C THR A 8 2.76 -26.47 4.20
N SER A 9 3.48 -26.71 5.31
CA SER A 9 3.42 -25.92 6.56
C SER A 9 4.02 -24.52 6.40
N GLU A 10 3.45 -23.73 5.51
CA GLU A 10 3.84 -22.36 5.24
C GLU A 10 3.31 -21.48 6.38
N LYS A 11 4.20 -21.10 7.30
CA LYS A 11 3.84 -20.22 8.42
C LYS A 11 3.11 -18.98 7.91
N THR A 12 1.89 -18.77 8.40
CA THR A 12 1.04 -17.63 8.04
C THR A 12 1.57 -16.34 8.65
N LEU A 13 1.15 -15.17 8.13
CA LEU A 13 1.51 -13.86 8.71
C LEU A 13 1.27 -13.81 10.23
N GLY A 14 0.10 -14.29 10.67
CA GLY A 14 -0.25 -14.30 12.09
C GLY A 14 0.70 -15.15 12.93
N GLN A 15 1.09 -16.32 12.43
CA GLN A 15 2.07 -17.18 13.11
C GLN A 15 3.46 -16.53 13.15
N ILE A 16 3.90 -15.91 12.06
CA ILE A 16 5.19 -15.20 12.00
C ILE A 16 5.24 -14.06 13.02
N LEU A 17 4.17 -13.28 13.11
CA LEU A 17 4.09 -12.16 14.07
C LEU A 17 4.07 -12.64 15.52
N PHE A 18 3.35 -13.73 15.80
CA PHE A 18 3.29 -14.33 17.13
C PHE A 18 4.65 -14.91 17.55
N GLU A 19 5.29 -15.71 16.69
CA GLU A 19 6.60 -16.31 16.97
C GLU A 19 7.70 -15.26 17.18
N LYS A 20 7.62 -14.11 16.50
CA LYS A 20 8.55 -12.99 16.67
C LYS A 20 8.22 -12.11 17.89
N GLY A 21 7.20 -12.44 18.67
CA GLY A 21 6.77 -11.67 19.84
C GLY A 21 6.18 -10.30 19.50
N ILE A 22 5.78 -10.07 18.25
CA ILE A 22 5.20 -8.79 17.79
C ILE A 22 3.75 -8.67 18.22
N ILE A 23 3.04 -9.81 18.26
CA ILE A 23 1.66 -9.90 18.75
C ILE A 23 1.55 -11.01 19.78
N SER A 24 0.66 -10.85 20.75
CA SER A 24 0.33 -11.90 21.71
C SER A 24 -0.59 -12.96 21.10
N ARG A 25 -0.71 -14.12 21.77
CA ARG A 25 -1.66 -15.17 21.37
C ARG A 25 -3.10 -14.63 21.34
N GLU A 26 -3.47 -13.85 22.35
CA GLU A 26 -4.78 -13.21 22.44
C GLU A 26 -5.02 -12.22 21.29
N GLN A 27 -4.00 -11.43 20.90
CA GLN A 27 -4.11 -10.54 19.75
C GLN A 27 -4.26 -11.32 18.44
N LEU A 28 -3.53 -12.41 18.26
CA LEU A 28 -3.68 -13.27 17.09
C LEU A 28 -5.08 -13.88 17.01
N ASP A 29 -5.57 -14.45 18.11
CA ASP A 29 -6.89 -15.10 18.14
C ASP A 29 -8.02 -14.07 17.88
N ARG A 30 -7.91 -12.85 18.45
CA ARG A 30 -8.84 -11.75 18.14
C ARG A 30 -8.80 -11.34 16.68
N ALA A 31 -7.61 -11.16 16.11
CA ALA A 31 -7.46 -10.76 14.72
C ALA A 31 -8.03 -11.81 13.75
N LEU A 32 -7.88 -13.09 14.07
CA LEU A 32 -8.45 -14.20 13.28
C LEU A 32 -9.99 -14.25 13.37
N ARG A 33 -10.58 -13.95 14.54
CA ARG A 33 -12.03 -13.84 14.70
C ARG A 33 -12.60 -12.71 13.84
N VAL A 34 -12.02 -11.52 13.92
CA VAL A 34 -12.43 -10.38 13.08
C VAL A 34 -12.31 -10.71 11.60
N LYS A 35 -11.25 -11.41 11.19
CA LYS A 35 -11.08 -11.86 9.79
C LYS A 35 -12.15 -12.84 9.34
N ALA A 36 -12.62 -13.72 10.23
CA ALA A 36 -13.70 -14.65 9.92
C ALA A 36 -15.05 -13.92 9.74
N GLU A 37 -15.30 -12.89 10.54
CA GLU A 37 -16.49 -12.03 10.44
C GLU A 37 -16.42 -11.06 9.24
N GLN A 38 -15.21 -10.61 8.90
CA GLN A 38 -14.94 -9.65 7.83
C GLN A 38 -13.94 -10.23 6.83
N PRO A 39 -14.35 -11.20 5.98
CA PRO A 39 -13.45 -11.90 5.06
C PRO A 39 -12.80 -10.99 4.01
N GLY A 40 -13.34 -9.79 3.80
CA GLY A 40 -12.76 -8.75 2.95
C GLY A 40 -11.54 -8.04 3.57
N LYS A 41 -11.38 -8.07 4.89
CA LYS A 41 -10.24 -7.45 5.58
C LYS A 41 -9.04 -8.36 5.65
N TYR A 42 -7.86 -7.77 5.53
CA TYR A 42 -6.61 -8.52 5.66
C TYR A 42 -6.16 -8.59 7.12
N LEU A 43 -5.46 -9.67 7.47
CA LEU A 43 -5.00 -9.86 8.85
C LEU A 43 -4.09 -8.71 9.29
N GLY A 44 -3.22 -8.20 8.42
CA GLY A 44 -2.36 -7.05 8.73
C GLY A 44 -3.13 -5.74 8.94
N GLU A 45 -4.22 -5.52 8.20
CA GLU A 45 -5.12 -4.37 8.37
C GLU A 45 -5.82 -4.43 9.73
N ILE A 46 -6.37 -5.60 10.08
CA ILE A 46 -7.00 -5.83 11.39
C ILE A 46 -5.99 -5.60 12.52
N LEU A 47 -4.76 -6.12 12.38
CA LEU A 47 -3.71 -5.91 13.37
C LEU A 47 -3.32 -4.44 13.50
N PHE A 48 -3.31 -3.69 12.40
CA PHE A 48 -3.11 -2.24 12.43
C PHE A 48 -4.24 -1.54 13.19
N GLU A 49 -5.50 -1.86 12.92
CA GLU A 49 -6.65 -1.33 13.65
C GLU A 49 -6.62 -1.70 15.15
N MET A 50 -6.02 -2.83 15.50
CA MET A 50 -5.77 -3.26 16.89
C MET A 50 -4.60 -2.53 17.56
N GLY A 51 -3.95 -1.58 16.88
CA GLY A 51 -2.85 -0.76 17.40
C GLY A 51 -1.45 -1.34 17.19
N ILE A 52 -1.32 -2.41 16.40
CA ILE A 52 0.00 -2.91 16.01
C ILE A 52 0.55 -2.03 14.89
N SER A 53 1.72 -1.43 15.10
CA SER A 53 2.29 -0.54 14.08
C SER A 53 2.60 -1.30 12.78
N GLN A 54 2.27 -0.69 11.64
CA GLN A 54 2.57 -1.24 10.31
C GLN A 54 4.06 -1.52 10.13
N GLU A 55 4.93 -0.70 10.72
CA GLU A 55 6.37 -0.93 10.71
C GLU A 55 6.75 -2.29 11.30
N LYS A 56 6.18 -2.65 12.46
CA LYS A 56 6.44 -3.96 13.08
C LYS A 56 5.94 -5.10 12.19
N ILE A 57 4.75 -4.94 11.59
CA ILE A 57 4.15 -5.91 10.67
C ILE A 57 5.04 -6.11 9.43
N ASN A 58 5.42 -5.02 8.77
CA ASN A 58 6.22 -5.05 7.55
C ASN A 58 7.64 -5.56 7.79
N ARG A 59 8.25 -5.23 8.93
CA ARG A 59 9.55 -5.74 9.34
C ARG A 59 9.53 -7.26 9.54
N ALA A 60 8.47 -7.79 10.16
CA ALA A 60 8.29 -9.23 10.32
C ALA A 60 8.21 -9.97 8.98
N LEU A 61 7.46 -9.38 8.03
CA LEU A 61 7.30 -9.90 6.68
C LEU A 61 8.61 -9.87 5.89
N TYR A 62 9.35 -8.75 5.96
CA TYR A 62 10.64 -8.60 5.30
C TYR A 62 11.63 -9.69 5.73
N TYR A 63 11.79 -9.90 7.05
CA TYR A 63 12.72 -10.92 7.56
C TYR A 63 12.28 -12.37 7.31
N SER A 64 11.03 -12.60 6.93
CA SER A 64 10.54 -13.95 6.61
C SER A 64 10.77 -14.33 5.15
N ASN A 65 11.18 -13.39 4.29
CA ASN A 65 11.29 -13.53 2.83
C ASN A 65 10.02 -14.10 2.16
N LYS A 66 8.85 -13.93 2.80
CA LYS A 66 7.56 -14.46 2.34
C LYS A 66 6.65 -13.41 1.72
N ARG A 67 7.19 -12.22 1.43
CA ARG A 67 6.38 -11.17 0.85
C ARG A 67 6.16 -11.47 -0.62
N LYS A 68 4.98 -11.99 -0.95
CA LYS A 68 4.54 -12.14 -2.34
C LYS A 68 4.64 -10.81 -3.07
N THR A 69 5.15 -10.82 -4.29
CA THR A 69 5.18 -9.67 -5.18
C THR A 69 3.76 -9.21 -5.50
N ILE A 70 3.60 -7.95 -5.93
CA ILE A 70 2.30 -7.45 -6.35
C ILE A 70 1.72 -8.28 -7.52
N GLY A 71 2.57 -8.73 -8.45
CA GLY A 71 2.16 -9.61 -9.55
C GLY A 71 1.60 -10.95 -9.09
N GLU A 72 2.27 -11.60 -8.13
CA GLU A 72 1.77 -12.84 -7.52
C GLU A 72 0.45 -12.63 -6.78
N ILE A 73 0.30 -11.51 -6.09
CA ILE A 73 -0.96 -11.17 -5.40
C ILE A 73 -2.11 -10.98 -6.40
N LEU A 74 -1.83 -10.32 -7.52
CA LEU A 74 -2.82 -10.10 -8.58
C LEU A 74 -3.25 -11.43 -9.23
N LEU A 75 -2.31 -12.37 -9.43
CA LEU A 75 -2.60 -13.73 -9.91
C LEU A 75 -3.40 -14.54 -8.88
N ASP A 76 -2.99 -14.53 -7.61
CA ASP A 76 -3.66 -15.24 -6.51
C ASP A 76 -5.12 -14.79 -6.35
N GLN A 77 -5.40 -13.52 -6.64
CA GLN A 77 -6.75 -12.94 -6.59
C GLN A 77 -7.52 -13.12 -7.90
N SER A 78 -6.93 -13.78 -8.90
CA SER A 78 -7.49 -13.95 -10.24
C SER A 78 -7.89 -12.62 -10.89
N LEU A 79 -7.18 -11.54 -10.54
CA LEU A 79 -7.40 -10.20 -11.08
C LEU A 79 -6.72 -10.03 -12.44
N ILE A 80 -5.68 -10.83 -12.69
CA ILE A 80 -4.98 -10.93 -13.97
C ILE A 80 -4.62 -12.40 -14.24
N THR A 81 -4.34 -12.71 -15.49
CA THR A 81 -3.75 -13.99 -15.92
C THR A 81 -2.22 -13.92 -15.95
N ARG A 82 -1.56 -15.09 -16.09
CA ARG A 82 -0.10 -15.14 -16.18
C ARG A 82 0.41 -14.46 -17.44
N GLU A 83 -0.31 -14.67 -18.54
CA GLU A 83 -0.04 -14.09 -19.85
C GLU A 83 -0.14 -12.55 -19.79
N GLN A 84 -1.18 -12.02 -19.14
CA GLN A 84 -1.35 -10.58 -18.92
C GLN A 84 -0.23 -9.98 -18.05
N LEU A 85 0.20 -10.70 -17.01
CA LEU A 85 1.30 -10.27 -16.17
C LEU A 85 2.61 -10.20 -16.96
N GLU A 86 2.90 -11.23 -17.76
CA GLU A 86 4.10 -11.31 -18.60
C GLU A 86 4.12 -10.21 -19.66
N GLU A 87 2.99 -9.92 -20.30
CA GLU A 87 2.85 -8.83 -21.25
C GLU A 87 3.15 -7.47 -20.59
N ALA A 88 2.55 -7.21 -19.43
CA ALA A 88 2.75 -5.96 -18.70
C ALA A 88 4.22 -5.79 -18.22
N LEU A 89 4.86 -6.85 -17.76
CA LEU A 89 6.28 -6.85 -17.37
C LEU A 89 7.20 -6.61 -18.59
N SER A 90 6.89 -7.23 -19.73
CA SER A 90 7.61 -7.00 -20.99
C SER A 90 7.52 -5.53 -21.42
N LYS A 91 6.31 -4.94 -21.34
CA LYS A 91 6.10 -3.51 -21.62
C LYS A 91 6.84 -2.62 -20.63
N GLN A 92 6.82 -2.94 -19.34
CA GLN A 92 7.55 -2.22 -18.30
C GLN A 92 9.06 -2.21 -18.57
N LYS A 93 9.63 -3.37 -18.95
CA LYS A 93 11.05 -3.51 -19.30
C LYS A 93 11.42 -2.65 -20.50
N LYS A 94 10.63 -2.70 -21.58
CA LYS A 94 10.84 -1.87 -22.79
C LYS A 94 10.79 -0.37 -22.48
N ILE A 95 9.88 0.06 -21.60
CA ILE A 95 9.80 1.46 -21.16
C ILE A 95 11.06 1.87 -20.39
N LYS A 96 11.54 1.01 -19.48
CA LYS A 96 12.77 1.25 -18.74
C LYS A 96 14.00 1.36 -19.65
N GLU A 97 14.11 0.48 -20.64
CA GLU A 97 15.20 0.50 -21.63
C GLU A 97 15.14 1.76 -22.51
N LYS A 98 13.95 2.18 -22.93
CA LYS A 98 13.77 3.33 -23.82
C LYS A 98 13.89 4.68 -23.10
N TRP A 99 13.42 4.78 -21.85
CA TRP A 99 13.23 6.06 -21.17
C TRP A 99 13.96 6.18 -19.82
N GLY A 100 14.72 5.14 -19.42
CA GLY A 100 15.52 5.14 -18.20
C GLY A 100 14.74 5.04 -16.88
N HIS A 101 13.40 5.10 -16.89
CA HIS A 101 12.57 5.06 -15.69
C HIS A 101 11.62 3.85 -15.70
N THR A 102 11.34 3.31 -14.51
CA THR A 102 10.42 2.18 -14.34
C THR A 102 9.05 2.71 -13.99
N ARG A 103 8.04 2.41 -14.81
CA ARG A 103 6.65 2.72 -14.47
C ARG A 103 6.07 1.66 -13.53
N PRO A 104 5.20 2.03 -12.58
CA PRO A 104 4.52 1.06 -11.72
C PRO A 104 3.76 0.01 -12.56
N LEU A 105 3.86 -1.25 -12.16
CA LEU A 105 3.24 -2.37 -12.87
C LEU A 105 1.72 -2.22 -12.93
N GLY A 106 1.09 -1.78 -11.83
CA GLY A 106 -0.36 -1.59 -11.79
C GLY A 106 -0.88 -0.56 -12.77
N LEU A 107 -0.20 0.59 -12.92
CA LEU A 107 -0.58 1.59 -13.92
C LEU A 107 -0.55 1.01 -15.33
N LEU A 108 0.46 0.19 -15.65
CA LEU A 108 0.51 -0.48 -16.95
C LEU A 108 -0.62 -1.50 -17.13
N LEU A 109 -0.95 -2.28 -16.09
CA LEU A 109 -2.06 -3.22 -16.12
C LEU A 109 -3.42 -2.52 -16.28
N ILE A 110 -3.60 -1.34 -15.67
CA ILE A 110 -4.79 -0.50 -15.83
C ILE A 110 -4.87 0.06 -17.25
N GLU A 111 -3.76 0.61 -17.78
CA GLU A 111 -3.69 1.14 -19.15
C GLU A 111 -3.94 0.07 -20.21
N LEU A 112 -3.51 -1.16 -19.97
CA LEU A 112 -3.78 -2.31 -20.84
C LEU A 112 -5.21 -2.84 -20.71
N GLY A 113 -6.00 -2.33 -19.75
CA GLY A 113 -7.38 -2.73 -19.52
C GLY A 113 -7.54 -4.09 -18.83
N TYR A 114 -6.46 -4.67 -18.27
CA TYR A 114 -6.52 -5.97 -17.60
C TYR A 114 -7.10 -5.89 -16.19
N ILE A 115 -6.92 -4.75 -15.53
CA ILE A 115 -7.45 -4.51 -14.19
C ILE A 115 -8.00 -3.10 -14.08
N ASN A 116 -8.98 -2.89 -13.22
CA ASN A 116 -9.45 -1.56 -12.87
C ASN A 116 -8.72 -1.00 -11.63
N SER A 117 -8.81 0.31 -11.42
CA SER A 117 -8.15 1.01 -10.30
C SER A 117 -8.52 0.43 -8.93
N ARG A 118 -9.77 -0.01 -8.75
CA ARG A 118 -10.25 -0.59 -7.49
C ARG A 118 -9.58 -1.94 -7.20
N GLY A 119 -9.49 -2.81 -8.21
CA GLY A 119 -8.83 -4.12 -8.10
C GLY A 119 -7.35 -3.96 -7.77
N TYR A 120 -6.67 -3.04 -8.45
CA TYR A 120 -5.26 -2.75 -8.17
C TYR A 120 -5.05 -2.19 -6.76
N LEU A 121 -5.89 -1.24 -6.33
CA LEU A 121 -5.81 -0.66 -4.98
C LEU A 121 -6.05 -1.72 -3.89
N THR A 122 -6.96 -2.65 -4.14
CA THR A 122 -7.23 -3.80 -3.24
C THR A 122 -6.02 -4.73 -3.15
N ALA A 123 -5.34 -4.99 -4.27
CA ALA A 123 -4.12 -5.80 -4.31
C ALA A 123 -2.96 -5.10 -3.56
N LEU A 124 -2.81 -3.79 -3.72
CA LEU A 124 -1.82 -2.99 -2.98
C LEU A 124 -2.10 -3.00 -1.47
N SER A 125 -3.35 -2.83 -1.07
CA SER A 125 -3.77 -2.90 0.34
C SER A 125 -3.37 -4.23 0.97
N LYS A 126 -3.60 -5.35 0.27
CA LYS A 126 -3.15 -6.68 0.68
C LYS A 126 -1.64 -6.79 0.75
N HIS A 127 -0.93 -6.28 -0.25
CA HIS A 127 0.52 -6.41 -0.37
C HIS A 127 1.27 -5.61 0.70
N PHE A 128 0.74 -4.44 1.08
CA PHE A 128 1.37 -3.52 2.03
C PHE A 128 0.73 -3.50 3.42
N ASN A 129 -0.38 -4.21 3.63
CA ASN A 129 -1.19 -4.17 4.85
C ASN A 129 -1.61 -2.72 5.20
N MET A 130 -2.04 -1.97 4.19
CA MET A 130 -2.43 -0.58 4.33
C MET A 130 -3.95 -0.44 4.10
N PRO A 131 -4.67 0.25 4.99
CA PRO A 131 -6.08 0.56 4.78
C PRO A 131 -6.26 1.53 3.60
N ILE A 132 -7.38 1.40 2.91
CA ILE A 132 -7.76 2.28 1.80
C ILE A 132 -8.61 3.42 2.35
N LEU A 133 -8.29 4.66 1.98
CA LEU A 133 -9.05 5.87 2.25
C LEU A 133 -9.58 6.45 0.94
N SER A 134 -10.79 7.00 0.99
CA SER A 134 -11.25 7.88 -0.09
C SER A 134 -10.84 9.32 0.22
N MET A 135 -10.38 10.02 -0.81
CA MET A 135 -9.88 11.39 -0.70
C MET A 135 -10.81 12.42 -1.36
N LYS A 136 -12.00 12.02 -1.82
CA LYS A 136 -12.91 12.87 -2.62
C LYS A 136 -13.18 14.23 -1.97
N ASP A 137 -13.40 14.23 -0.66
CA ASP A 137 -13.73 15.43 0.12
C ASP A 137 -12.55 15.96 0.94
N TYR A 138 -11.37 15.34 0.80
CA TYR A 138 -10.18 15.77 1.52
C TYR A 138 -9.50 16.92 0.78
N GLN A 139 -9.27 18.01 1.50
CA GLN A 139 -8.49 19.15 1.01
C GLN A 139 -7.14 19.18 1.74
N PRO A 140 -6.03 18.85 1.06
CA PRO A 140 -4.73 18.87 1.71
C PRO A 140 -4.32 20.29 2.06
N SER A 141 -3.92 20.52 3.32
CA SER A 141 -3.30 21.78 3.73
C SER A 141 -1.92 21.94 3.07
N PRO A 142 -1.64 23.08 2.40
CA PRO A 142 -0.31 23.35 1.83
C PRO A 142 0.80 23.30 2.88
N GLN A 143 0.54 23.78 4.11
CA GLN A 143 1.50 23.77 5.21
C GLN A 143 1.89 22.35 5.61
N LEU A 144 0.94 21.41 5.61
CA LEU A 144 1.21 20.00 5.87
C LEU A 144 2.04 19.35 4.77
N GLN A 145 1.83 19.70 3.50
CA GLN A 145 2.57 19.08 2.39
C GLN A 145 4.05 19.46 2.39
N LYS A 146 4.41 20.64 2.93
CA LYS A 146 5.80 21.09 3.07
C LYS A 146 6.64 20.18 3.97
N VAL A 147 6.02 19.41 4.85
CA VAL A 147 6.71 18.50 5.80
C VAL A 147 7.61 17.49 5.07
N ILE A 148 7.16 16.98 3.93
CA ILE A 148 7.95 16.02 3.12
C ILE A 148 8.51 16.65 1.83
N GLY A 149 8.23 17.94 1.60
CA GLY A 149 8.59 18.68 0.39
C GLY A 149 7.62 18.43 -0.77
N GLU A 150 7.10 19.51 -1.36
CA GLU A 150 6.07 19.46 -2.42
C GLU A 150 6.51 18.68 -3.66
N ARG A 151 7.77 18.85 -4.07
CA ARG A 151 8.33 18.10 -5.22
C ARG A 151 8.34 16.60 -4.97
N TYR A 152 8.75 16.17 -3.78
CA TYR A 152 8.79 14.75 -3.42
C TYR A 152 7.37 14.18 -3.29
N ALA A 153 6.46 14.92 -2.63
CA ALA A 153 5.05 14.59 -2.53
C ALA A 153 4.40 14.39 -3.92
N MET A 154 4.67 15.30 -4.86
CA MET A 154 4.15 15.24 -6.23
C MET A 154 4.74 14.08 -7.05
N GLU A 155 6.05 13.86 -6.96
CA GLU A 155 6.75 12.80 -7.68
C GLU A 155 6.34 11.41 -7.18
N LYS A 156 6.31 11.22 -5.86
CA LYS A 156 6.00 9.94 -5.22
C LYS A 156 4.51 9.73 -4.96
N LYS A 157 3.68 10.71 -5.30
CA LYS A 157 2.22 10.68 -5.11
C LYS A 157 1.86 10.36 -3.66
N ILE A 158 2.30 11.26 -2.76
CA ILE A 158 2.11 11.17 -1.31
C ILE A 158 1.38 12.42 -0.86
N ILE A 159 0.34 12.27 -0.04
CA ILE A 159 -0.30 13.37 0.67
C ILE A 159 -0.09 13.18 2.16
N VAL A 160 0.30 14.24 2.84
CA VAL A 160 0.36 14.31 4.31
C VAL A 160 -1.04 14.60 4.84
N LEU A 161 -1.58 13.68 5.63
CA LEU A 161 -2.91 13.79 6.26
C LEU A 161 -2.82 14.50 7.61
N GLU A 162 -1.81 14.14 8.40
CA GLU A 162 -1.63 14.63 9.76
C GLU A 162 -0.14 14.62 10.11
N ASN A 163 0.31 15.61 10.88
CA ASN A 163 1.68 15.68 11.37
C ASN A 163 1.70 16.14 12.84
N SER A 164 1.59 15.18 13.77
CA SER A 164 1.66 15.44 15.21
C SER A 164 3.08 15.29 15.76
N ALA A 165 3.28 15.50 17.06
CA ALA A 165 4.58 15.30 17.71
C ALA A 165 5.08 13.84 17.63
N ARG A 166 4.16 12.86 17.69
CA ARG A 166 4.49 11.44 17.77
C ARG A 166 4.20 10.67 16.49
N THR A 167 3.32 11.17 15.63
CA THR A 167 2.85 10.41 14.47
C THR A 167 2.67 11.30 13.25
N ILE A 168 3.05 10.79 12.08
CA ILE A 168 2.70 11.36 10.79
C ILE A 168 1.84 10.36 10.02
N LYS A 169 0.71 10.82 9.49
CA LYS A 169 -0.20 10.01 8.69
C LYS A 169 -0.02 10.41 7.23
N LEU A 170 0.27 9.42 6.39
CA LEU A 170 0.55 9.61 4.97
C LEU A 170 -0.38 8.74 4.15
N VAL A 171 -0.91 9.28 3.06
CA VAL A 171 -1.65 8.49 2.07
C VAL A 171 -0.86 8.44 0.76
N LEU A 172 -0.77 7.25 0.17
CA LEU A 172 0.06 6.96 -1.01
C LEU A 172 -0.80 6.40 -2.13
N ALA A 173 -0.48 6.77 -3.37
CA ALA A 173 -1.03 6.09 -4.54
C ALA A 173 -0.25 4.82 -4.88
N GLU A 174 1.07 4.87 -4.79
CA GLU A 174 1.99 3.80 -5.21
C GLU A 174 3.05 3.56 -4.13
N PRO A 175 2.73 2.77 -3.08
CA PRO A 175 3.68 2.44 -2.03
C PRO A 175 4.85 1.59 -2.57
N SER A 176 6.04 1.80 -2.00
CA SER A 176 7.20 0.92 -2.21
C SER A 176 8.00 0.81 -0.91
N THR A 177 8.75 -0.29 -0.73
CA THR A 177 9.61 -0.45 0.45
C THR A 177 10.64 0.68 0.55
N GLN A 178 11.21 1.09 -0.57
CA GLN A 178 12.16 2.20 -0.64
C GLN A 178 11.54 3.52 -0.15
N ILE A 179 10.35 3.89 -0.64
CA ILE A 179 9.65 5.11 -0.21
C ILE A 179 9.37 5.05 1.30
N MET A 180 8.94 3.90 1.81
CA MET A 180 8.64 3.73 3.23
C MET A 180 9.90 3.90 4.10
N GLU A 181 11.02 3.30 3.69
CA GLU A 181 12.30 3.43 4.38
C GLU A 181 12.86 4.86 4.33
N GLU A 182 12.77 5.52 3.17
CA GLU A 182 13.16 6.92 3.00
C GLU A 182 12.37 7.84 3.95
N LEU A 183 11.04 7.70 3.96
CA LEU A 183 10.16 8.47 4.83
C LEU A 183 10.44 8.21 6.30
N GLN A 184 10.69 6.96 6.70
CA GLN A 184 11.02 6.63 8.08
C GLN A 184 12.36 7.26 8.52
N LYS A 185 13.39 7.20 7.67
CA LYS A 185 14.71 7.77 7.97
C LYS A 185 14.70 9.30 8.02
N ALA A 186 13.80 9.94 7.27
CA ALA A 186 13.67 11.39 7.24
C ALA A 186 13.01 11.98 8.50
N LEU A 187 12.39 11.15 9.35
CA LEU A 187 11.63 11.61 10.51
C LEU A 187 12.45 11.58 11.81
N PRO A 188 12.12 12.46 12.77
CA PRO A 188 12.75 12.45 14.09
C PRO A 188 12.62 11.10 14.81
N ALA A 189 13.63 10.75 15.59
CA ALA A 189 13.62 9.53 16.39
C ALA A 189 12.39 9.49 17.32
N GLY A 190 11.72 8.33 17.36
CA GLY A 190 10.51 8.11 18.16
C GLY A 190 9.20 8.56 17.50
N LYS A 191 9.25 9.21 16.33
CA LYS A 191 8.06 9.52 15.54
C LYS A 191 7.67 8.33 14.67
N THR A 192 6.40 7.92 14.71
CA THR A 192 5.87 6.81 13.92
C THR A 192 5.20 7.30 12.63
N VAL A 193 5.19 6.43 11.61
CA VAL A 193 4.49 6.66 10.35
C VAL A 193 3.31 5.71 10.23
N GLU A 194 2.15 6.24 9.92
CA GLU A 194 0.98 5.47 9.51
C GLU A 194 0.72 5.71 8.03
N TYR A 195 0.64 4.62 7.27
CA TYR A 195 0.45 4.64 5.84
C TYR A 195 -0.96 4.20 5.47
N TYR A 196 -1.56 4.95 4.56
CA TYR A 196 -2.87 4.71 3.97
C TYR A 196 -2.73 4.67 2.45
N LEU A 197 -3.70 4.06 1.77
CA LEU A 197 -3.76 4.02 0.32
C LEU A 197 -4.96 4.80 -0.19
N ALA A 198 -4.79 5.50 -1.31
CA ALA A 198 -5.90 6.05 -2.07
C ALA A 198 -5.64 5.85 -3.56
N SER A 199 -6.67 6.01 -4.38
CA SER A 199 -6.49 5.85 -5.81
C SER A 199 -5.54 6.92 -6.37
N TYR A 200 -4.80 6.59 -7.43
CA TYR A 200 -3.90 7.53 -8.09
C TYR A 200 -4.61 8.84 -8.48
N GLY A 201 -5.83 8.74 -9.03
CA GLY A 201 -6.61 9.91 -9.44
C GLY A 201 -6.95 10.84 -8.28
N GLU A 202 -7.37 10.27 -7.15
CA GLU A 202 -7.66 11.01 -5.91
C GLU A 202 -6.45 11.74 -5.35
N ILE A 203 -5.29 11.08 -5.32
CA ILE A 203 -4.03 11.68 -4.84
C ILE A 203 -3.55 12.77 -5.80
N ASP A 204 -3.59 12.49 -7.10
CA ASP A 204 -3.12 13.43 -8.12
C ASP A 204 -3.98 14.70 -8.14
N GLU A 205 -5.30 14.56 -8.05
CA GLU A 205 -6.22 15.68 -7.91
C GLU A 205 -5.95 16.50 -6.64
N GLY A 206 -5.80 15.82 -5.49
CA GLY A 206 -5.47 16.48 -4.23
C GLY A 206 -4.18 17.29 -4.29
N LEU A 207 -3.13 16.75 -4.89
CA LEU A 207 -1.84 17.43 -5.03
C LEU A 207 -1.89 18.60 -6.03
N ARG A 208 -2.65 18.48 -7.12
CA ARG A 208 -2.85 19.60 -8.07
C ARG A 208 -3.55 20.79 -7.42
N ARG A 209 -4.59 20.55 -6.60
CA ARG A 209 -5.29 21.62 -5.86
C ARG A 209 -4.37 22.40 -4.93
N VAL A 210 -3.35 21.74 -4.36
CA VAL A 210 -2.34 22.41 -3.52
C VAL A 210 -1.36 23.22 -4.35
N ALA A 211 -0.90 22.66 -5.48
CA ALA A 211 0.10 23.28 -6.35
C ALA A 211 -0.47 24.48 -7.14
N ASP A 212 -1.74 24.44 -7.49
CA ASP A 212 -2.46 25.52 -8.17
C ASP A 212 -3.86 25.71 -7.56
N PRO A 213 -3.97 26.50 -6.48
CA PRO A 213 -5.25 26.77 -5.81
C PRO A 213 -6.26 27.54 -6.68
N PHE A 214 -5.81 28.17 -7.78
CA PHE A 214 -6.61 29.06 -8.61
C PHE A 214 -7.12 28.42 -9.90
N SER A 215 -6.54 27.29 -10.32
CA SER A 215 -6.95 26.51 -11.51
C SER A 215 -8.40 26.01 -11.49
N PHE A 216 -9.03 25.91 -10.32
CA PHE A 216 -10.41 25.41 -10.17
C PHE A 216 -11.48 26.51 -10.05
N THR A 217 -11.09 27.80 -10.18
CA THR A 217 -12.00 28.95 -10.00
C THR A 217 -12.60 29.52 -11.29
N GLN A 218 -12.43 28.89 -12.45
CA GLN A 218 -12.97 29.41 -13.71
C GLN A 218 -13.91 28.43 -14.43
N TYR A 219 -15.05 29.00 -14.82
CA TYR A 219 -16.18 28.50 -15.62
C TYR A 219 -17.28 27.73 -14.87
N ARG A 220 -18.16 28.50 -14.23
CA ARG A 220 -19.61 28.33 -14.37
C ARG A 220 -20.21 29.60 -14.96
#